data_AF-V4LUZ5-F1
#
_entry.id   AF-V4LUZ5-F1
#
_cell.length_a   1.000
_cell.length_b   1.000
_cell.length_c   1.000
_cell.angle_alpha   90.00
_cell.angle_beta   90.00
_cell.angle_gamma   90.00
#
_symmetry.space_group_name_H-M   'P 1'
#
loop_
_entity.id
_entity.type
_entity.pdbx_description
1 polymer ?
#
loop_
_entity_poly.entity_id
_entity_poly.type
_entity_poly.pdbx_seq_one_letter_code
_entity_poly.pdbx_strand_id
1 'polypeptide(L)'
;ISHDIDEGPRLKVVKKEWFEGKDCLDIGCNSRIMTIHIAKKFSCRSIFGVDIDSILTQVKHRTIDTLIQICILEAFGLKEESVSLSNGVTKSDNQETKNLSQIVSFQKENFVQTQKFDDNRYDTILCLSVTKWVHLNWGDDSLITLFSEIWRLFNPDGIFVMELQPWKSYENNRCVSETTAMNYRNIVLRLEYFQKILLDK
;
A
#
# COMPACT_ATOMS: atom_id res chain seq x y z
N ILE A 1 28.02 -0.44 14.25
CA ILE A 1 27.77 0.47 13.10
C ILE A 1 26.34 0.19 12.68
N SER A 2 25.42 1.10 12.97
CA SER A 2 24.04 0.98 12.48
C SER A 2 24.11 0.97 10.96
N HIS A 3 23.75 -0.15 10.34
CA HIS A 3 23.44 -0.14 8.93
C HIS A 3 22.21 0.75 8.78
N ASP A 4 22.44 2.02 8.44
CA ASP A 4 21.42 2.94 7.98
C ASP A 4 21.01 2.40 6.59
N ILE A 5 20.17 1.36 6.62
CA ILE A 5 19.46 0.87 5.44
C ILE A 5 18.75 2.11 4.93
N ASP A 6 19.02 2.55 3.70
CA ASP A 6 18.40 3.76 3.16
C ASP A 6 16.88 3.56 3.11
N GLU A 7 16.24 3.98 4.19
CA GLU A 7 14.80 3.99 4.33
C GLU A 7 14.30 4.96 3.27
N GLY A 8 13.62 4.42 2.26
CA GLY A 8 13.15 5.21 1.13
C GLY A 8 12.44 6.49 1.58
N PRO A 9 12.43 7.56 0.77
CA PRO A 9 12.04 8.91 1.19
C PRO A 9 10.67 8.99 1.88
N ARG A 10 9.74 8.10 1.54
CA ARG A 10 8.42 8.03 2.19
C ARG A 10 8.48 7.62 3.66
N LEU A 11 9.33 6.66 4.02
CA LEU A 11 9.49 6.17 5.39
C LEU A 11 10.05 7.23 6.35
N LYS A 12 10.74 8.24 5.81
CA LYS A 12 11.29 9.38 6.57
C LYS A 12 10.23 10.43 6.94
N VAL A 13 9.08 10.44 6.25
CA VAL A 13 8.02 11.46 6.43
C VAL A 13 6.84 10.92 7.23
N VAL A 14 6.57 9.61 7.13
CA VAL A 14 5.53 8.95 7.93
C VAL A 14 5.95 8.87 9.39
N LYS A 15 4.98 9.00 10.31
CA LYS A 15 5.25 9.09 11.74
C LYS A 15 4.73 7.89 12.51
N LYS A 16 5.45 7.47 13.56
CA LYS A 16 5.13 6.27 14.35
C LYS A 16 3.72 6.34 14.94
N GLU A 17 3.31 7.49 15.45
CA GLU A 17 1.99 7.71 16.06
C GLU A 17 0.81 7.50 15.11
N TRP A 18 1.06 7.48 13.79
CA TRP A 18 0.02 7.16 12.82
C TRP A 18 -0.25 5.66 12.72
N PHE A 19 0.63 4.80 13.24
CA PHE A 19 0.55 3.35 13.02
C PHE A 19 0.66 2.51 14.29
N GLU A 20 1.30 3.01 15.35
CA GLU A 20 1.54 2.25 16.58
C GLU A 20 0.22 1.78 17.22
N GLY A 21 0.05 0.45 17.28
CA GLY A 21 -1.17 -0.17 17.79
C GLY A 21 -2.41 0.18 16.98
N LYS A 22 -2.29 0.49 15.68
CA LYS A 22 -3.39 0.86 14.79
C LYS A 22 -3.72 -0.23 13.77
N ASP A 23 -4.98 -0.29 13.35
CA ASP A 23 -5.41 -1.08 12.18
C ASP A 23 -5.27 -0.23 10.92
N CYS A 24 -4.47 -0.72 9.98
CA CYS A 24 -4.03 0.06 8.83
C CYS A 24 -4.46 -0.59 7.51
N LEU A 25 -4.70 0.23 6.49
CA LEU A 25 -4.94 -0.20 5.11
C LEU A 25 -3.94 0.48 4.20
N ASP A 26 -3.34 -0.27 3.27
CA ASP A 26 -2.43 0.24 2.25
C ASP A 26 -2.99 -0.03 0.85
N ILE A 27 -3.60 0.99 0.26
CA ILE A 27 -4.20 0.93 -1.08
C ILE A 27 -3.09 1.14 -2.11
N GLY A 28 -2.98 0.20 -3.06
CA GLY A 28 -1.96 0.19 -4.10
C GLY A 28 -0.57 -0.19 -3.57
N CYS A 29 -0.50 -1.22 -2.71
CA CYS A 29 0.71 -1.59 -1.98
C CYS A 29 1.88 -2.10 -2.87
N ASN A 30 1.66 -2.31 -4.17
CA ASN A 30 2.65 -2.71 -5.18
C ASN A 30 3.57 -3.85 -4.69
N SER A 31 4.87 -3.56 -4.48
CA SER A 31 5.90 -4.51 -4.06
C SER A 31 5.78 -4.95 -2.60
N ARG A 32 4.87 -4.36 -1.82
CA ARG A 32 4.58 -4.69 -0.40
C ARG A 32 5.71 -4.34 0.58
N ILE A 33 6.88 -3.97 0.08
CA ILE A 33 8.07 -3.62 0.86
C ILE A 33 7.76 -2.52 1.87
N MET A 34 7.12 -1.44 1.43
CA MET A 34 6.78 -0.31 2.31
C MET A 34 5.75 -0.72 3.37
N THR A 35 4.72 -1.47 2.99
CA THR A 35 3.68 -1.99 3.91
C THR A 35 4.31 -2.81 5.03
N ILE A 36 5.21 -3.73 4.68
CA ILE A 36 5.93 -4.60 5.62
C ILE A 36 6.87 -3.79 6.52
N HIS A 37 7.57 -2.80 5.95
CA HIS A 37 8.46 -1.94 6.71
C HIS A 37 7.67 -1.12 7.74
N ILE A 38 6.53 -0.54 7.37
CA ILE A 38 5.64 0.19 8.28
C ILE A 38 5.16 -0.72 9.42
N ALA A 39 4.67 -1.92 9.08
CA ALA A 39 4.19 -2.90 10.06
C ALA A 39 5.23 -3.20 11.14
N LYS A 40 6.46 -3.50 10.70
CA LYS A 40 7.56 -3.87 11.59
C LYS A 40 8.09 -2.66 12.37
N LYS A 41 8.37 -1.54 11.67
CA LYS A 41 9.01 -0.36 12.27
C LYS A 41 8.11 0.36 13.26
N PHE A 42 6.81 0.43 12.98
CA PHE A 42 5.88 1.21 13.79
C PHE A 42 4.92 0.37 14.63
N SER A 43 5.04 -0.96 14.60
CA SER A 43 4.27 -1.87 15.46
C SER A 43 2.75 -1.70 15.29
N CYS A 44 2.28 -1.84 14.04
CA CYS A 44 0.84 -1.87 13.76
C CYS A 44 0.13 -2.98 14.54
N ARG A 45 -1.15 -2.78 14.88
CA ARG A 45 -2.01 -3.89 15.34
C ARG A 45 -2.29 -4.83 14.17
N SER A 46 -2.64 -4.26 13.02
CA SER A 46 -2.75 -4.96 11.74
C SER A 46 -2.46 -4.01 10.59
N ILE A 47 -2.00 -4.53 9.46
CA ILE A 47 -1.97 -3.79 8.19
C ILE A 47 -2.38 -4.69 7.04
N PHE A 48 -3.39 -4.23 6.29
CA PHE A 48 -3.89 -4.92 5.11
C PHE A 48 -3.45 -4.18 3.85
N GLY A 49 -2.71 -4.85 2.97
CA GLY A 49 -2.31 -4.29 1.68
C GLY A 49 -3.20 -4.79 0.55
N VAL A 50 -3.67 -3.88 -0.29
CA VAL A 50 -4.47 -4.21 -1.47
C VAL A 50 -3.81 -3.68 -2.72
N ASP A 51 -3.72 -4.51 -3.75
CA ASP A 51 -3.26 -4.09 -5.07
C ASP A 51 -4.07 -4.75 -6.18
N ILE A 52 -4.26 -4.05 -7.29
CA ILE A 52 -4.98 -4.60 -8.46
C ILE A 52 -4.11 -5.63 -9.20
N ASP A 53 -2.80 -5.46 -9.16
CA ASP A 53 -1.84 -6.30 -9.85
C ASP A 53 -1.51 -7.54 -9.02
N SER A 54 -1.52 -8.70 -9.69
CA SER A 54 -0.88 -9.89 -9.12
C SER A 54 0.61 -9.82 -9.40
N ILE A 55 1.40 -9.22 -8.51
CA ILE A 55 2.87 -9.36 -8.54
C ILE A 55 3.31 -10.77 -8.05
N LEU A 56 2.54 -11.79 -8.42
CA LEU A 56 2.80 -13.21 -8.12
C LEU A 56 2.64 -14.09 -9.37
N THR A 57 3.01 -13.58 -10.55
CA THR A 57 3.11 -14.44 -11.74
C THR A 57 4.42 -15.23 -11.84
N GLN A 58 5.41 -15.01 -10.96
CA GLN A 58 6.68 -15.76 -11.00
C GLN A 58 6.93 -16.76 -9.86
N VAL A 59 6.05 -16.91 -8.87
CA VAL A 59 6.30 -17.85 -7.76
C VAL A 59 5.04 -18.65 -7.41
N LYS A 60 4.71 -19.62 -8.25
CA LYS A 60 3.49 -20.45 -8.14
C LYS A 60 3.39 -21.38 -6.92
N HIS A 61 4.34 -21.41 -5.97
CA HIS A 61 4.36 -22.41 -4.90
C HIS A 61 4.92 -21.95 -3.54
N ARG A 62 5.00 -20.64 -3.26
CA ARG A 62 5.46 -20.15 -1.95
C ARG A 62 4.26 -19.70 -1.10
N THR A 63 4.23 -20.09 0.17
CA THR A 63 3.21 -19.62 1.14
C THR A 63 3.31 -18.11 1.35
N ILE A 64 2.23 -17.48 1.82
CA ILE A 64 2.22 -16.05 2.19
C ILE A 64 3.38 -15.73 3.14
N ASP A 65 3.67 -16.61 4.10
CA ASP A 65 4.82 -16.49 5.02
C ASP A 65 6.15 -16.37 4.26
N THR A 66 6.37 -17.18 3.24
CA THR A 66 7.61 -17.14 2.46
C THR A 66 7.69 -15.90 1.58
N LEU A 67 6.57 -15.37 1.09
CA LEU A 67 6.55 -14.10 0.37
C LEU A 67 6.83 -12.92 1.29
N ILE A 68 6.24 -12.92 2.49
CA ILE A 68 6.56 -11.97 3.54
C ILE A 68 8.05 -12.06 3.86
N GLN A 69 8.62 -13.27 3.97
CA GLN A 69 10.06 -13.44 4.19
C GLN A 69 10.91 -12.79 3.10
N ILE A 70 10.58 -13.01 1.82
CA ILE A 70 11.32 -12.42 0.70
C ILE A 70 11.20 -10.91 0.74
N CYS A 71 9.99 -10.37 0.90
CA CYS A 71 9.79 -8.93 0.97
C CYS A 71 10.44 -8.32 2.21
N ILE A 72 10.55 -9.03 3.34
CA ILE A 72 11.37 -8.63 4.49
C ILE A 72 12.84 -8.55 4.07
N LEU A 73 13.40 -9.61 3.48
CA LEU A 73 14.80 -9.64 3.06
C LEU A 73 15.11 -8.47 2.10
N GLU A 74 14.23 -8.23 1.14
CA GLU A 74 14.32 -7.10 0.20
C GLU A 74 14.19 -5.75 0.91
N ALA A 75 13.20 -5.59 1.80
CA ALA A 75 12.99 -4.36 2.57
C ALA A 75 14.18 -3.99 3.46
N PHE A 76 14.95 -4.98 3.93
CA PHE A 76 16.11 -4.80 4.79
C PHE A 76 17.46 -4.94 4.06
N GLY A 77 17.46 -5.13 2.74
CA GLY A 77 18.69 -5.26 1.95
C GLY A 77 19.55 -6.48 2.32
N LEU A 78 18.94 -7.54 2.85
CA LEU A 78 19.61 -8.78 3.23
C LEU A 78 19.78 -9.67 1.99
N LYS A 79 21.02 -10.13 1.69
CA LYS A 79 21.31 -10.97 0.51
C LYS A 79 20.72 -12.39 0.65
N GLU A 80 20.22 -12.94 -0.45
CA GLU A 80 19.62 -14.29 -0.56
C GLU A 80 20.57 -15.48 -0.27
N GLU A 81 21.89 -15.26 -0.14
CA GLU A 81 22.88 -16.34 0.01
C GLU A 81 22.74 -17.20 1.29
N SER A 82 21.85 -16.82 2.22
CA SER A 82 21.52 -17.63 3.40
C SER A 82 20.35 -18.59 3.21
N VAL A 83 19.66 -18.61 2.06
CA VAL A 83 18.56 -19.56 1.80
C VAL A 83 19.08 -20.85 1.14
N SER A 84 20.12 -21.43 1.72
CA SER A 84 20.32 -22.86 1.60
C SER A 84 19.46 -23.51 2.68
N LEU A 85 18.57 -24.41 2.27
CA LEU A 85 17.80 -25.30 3.15
C LEU A 85 18.77 -26.11 4.01
N SER A 86 19.22 -25.51 5.09
CA SER A 86 19.92 -26.14 6.19
C SER A 86 19.30 -25.56 7.46
N ASN A 87 18.91 -26.45 8.36
CA ASN A 87 18.16 -26.23 9.60
C ASN A 87 18.92 -25.38 10.65
N GLY A 88 19.42 -24.21 10.26
CA GLY A 88 20.23 -23.32 11.07
C GLY A 88 19.75 -21.88 11.07
N VAL A 89 18.44 -21.63 11.03
CA VAL A 89 17.89 -20.31 11.38
C VAL A 89 17.85 -20.20 12.90
N THR A 90 18.54 -19.20 13.44
CA THR A 90 18.55 -18.81 14.85
C THR A 90 17.12 -18.72 15.38
N LYS A 91 16.88 -19.23 16.59
CA LYS A 91 15.53 -19.30 17.21
C LYS A 91 14.79 -17.95 17.29
N SER A 92 15.47 -16.80 17.20
CA SER A 92 14.84 -15.46 17.25
C SER A 92 14.13 -15.07 15.96
N ASP A 93 14.72 -15.36 14.79
CA ASP A 93 14.19 -14.89 13.49
C ASP A 93 12.93 -15.64 13.07
N ASN A 94 12.81 -16.92 13.44
CA ASN A 94 11.61 -17.72 13.20
C ASN A 94 10.41 -17.29 14.08
N GLN A 95 10.64 -16.55 15.17
CA GLN A 95 9.57 -16.08 16.05
C GLN A 95 9.07 -14.70 15.61
N GLU A 96 9.97 -13.80 15.17
CA GLU A 96 9.60 -12.51 14.59
C GLU A 96 8.79 -12.65 13.30
N THR A 97 9.19 -13.57 12.43
CA THR A 97 8.52 -13.81 11.13
C THR A 97 7.13 -14.40 11.29
N LYS A 98 6.95 -15.31 12.25
CA LYS A 98 5.62 -15.81 12.67
C LYS A 98 4.73 -14.73 13.28
N ASN A 99 5.29 -13.71 13.92
CA ASN A 99 4.51 -12.57 14.43
C ASN A 99 4.07 -11.65 13.29
N LEU A 100 4.91 -11.42 12.28
CA LEU A 100 4.57 -10.49 11.20
C LEU A 100 3.48 -11.02 10.27
N SER A 101 3.43 -12.33 10.00
CA SER A 101 2.35 -12.91 9.20
C SER A 101 0.98 -12.89 9.88
N GLN A 102 0.93 -12.63 11.19
CA GLN A 102 -0.31 -12.36 11.92
C GLN A 102 -0.74 -10.88 11.82
N ILE A 103 0.19 -9.98 11.56
CA ILE A 103 -0.04 -8.52 11.50
C ILE A 103 -0.30 -8.07 10.05
N VAL A 104 0.40 -8.66 9.08
CA VAL A 104 0.39 -8.23 7.67
C VAL A 104 -0.40 -9.22 6.82
N SER A 105 -1.39 -8.72 6.09
CA SER A 105 -2.12 -9.49 5.09
C SER A 105 -2.18 -8.74 3.76
N PHE A 106 -2.36 -9.49 2.66
CA PHE A 106 -2.43 -8.92 1.32
C PHE A 106 -3.56 -9.53 0.49
N GLN A 107 -4.20 -8.72 -0.34
CA GLN A 107 -5.20 -9.19 -1.29
C GLN A 107 -5.02 -8.54 -2.67
N LYS A 108 -5.17 -9.36 -3.70
CA LYS A 108 -5.33 -8.87 -5.07
C LYS A 108 -6.78 -8.44 -5.26
N GLU A 109 -7.03 -7.15 -5.47
CA GLU A 109 -8.38 -6.65 -5.68
C GLU A 109 -8.38 -5.26 -6.33
N ASN A 110 -9.41 -4.96 -7.11
CA ASN A 110 -9.65 -3.58 -7.54
C ASN A 110 -10.40 -2.84 -6.44
N PHE A 111 -9.68 -2.02 -5.67
CA PHE A 111 -10.23 -1.30 -4.52
C PHE A 111 -11.50 -0.50 -4.84
N VAL A 112 -11.55 0.15 -6.01
CA VAL A 112 -12.65 1.05 -6.38
C VAL A 112 -13.91 0.29 -6.84
N GLN A 113 -13.76 -0.94 -7.33
CA GLN A 113 -14.87 -1.71 -7.92
C GLN A 113 -15.39 -2.84 -7.04
N THR A 114 -14.64 -3.24 -6.01
CA THR A 114 -15.03 -4.35 -5.15
C THR A 114 -16.03 -3.93 -4.07
N GLN A 115 -16.90 -4.86 -3.68
CA GLN A 115 -17.78 -4.73 -2.51
C GLN A 115 -17.35 -5.64 -1.35
N LYS A 116 -16.15 -6.23 -1.45
CA LYS A 116 -15.67 -7.23 -0.49
C LYS A 116 -15.03 -6.65 0.76
N PHE A 117 -14.89 -5.33 0.85
CA PHE A 117 -14.44 -4.73 2.09
C PHE A 117 -15.62 -4.70 3.05
N ASP A 118 -15.60 -5.62 4.00
CA ASP A 118 -16.47 -5.63 5.17
C ASP A 118 -16.50 -4.25 5.84
N ASP A 119 -17.41 -4.03 6.79
CA ASP A 119 -17.43 -2.84 7.65
C ASP A 119 -16.22 -2.76 8.61
N ASN A 120 -15.10 -3.39 8.26
CA ASN A 120 -13.82 -3.23 8.92
C ASN A 120 -13.42 -1.76 8.85
N ARG A 121 -13.19 -1.18 10.03
CA ARG A 121 -12.83 0.22 10.18
C ARG A 121 -11.34 0.33 10.47
N TYR A 122 -10.66 1.17 9.71
CA TYR A 122 -9.22 1.41 9.84
C TYR A 122 -8.96 2.72 10.56
N ASP A 123 -7.90 2.73 11.35
CA ASP A 123 -7.40 3.92 12.01
C ASP A 123 -6.54 4.76 11.06
N THR A 124 -5.82 4.11 10.13
CA THR A 124 -4.95 4.77 9.16
C THR A 124 -5.07 4.13 7.79
N ILE A 125 -5.31 4.96 6.77
CA ILE A 125 -5.38 4.49 5.37
C ILE A 125 -4.29 5.21 4.57
N LEU A 126 -3.42 4.42 3.94
CA LEU A 126 -2.40 4.87 3.00
C LEU A 126 -2.95 4.78 1.58
N CYS A 127 -2.77 5.84 0.80
CA CYS A 127 -3.07 5.89 -0.63
C CYS A 127 -1.93 6.62 -1.33
N LEU A 128 -0.84 5.88 -1.58
CA LEU A 128 0.43 6.47 -2.00
C LEU A 128 0.65 6.24 -3.49
N SER A 129 0.71 7.31 -4.29
CA SER A 129 0.93 7.21 -5.75
C SER A 129 -0.17 6.46 -6.51
N VAL A 130 -1.39 6.39 -5.97
CA VAL A 130 -2.52 5.63 -6.54
C VAL A 130 -3.49 6.51 -7.34
N THR A 131 -3.81 7.71 -6.83
CA THR A 131 -4.91 8.54 -7.35
C THR A 131 -4.80 8.82 -8.85
N LYS A 132 -3.59 9.08 -9.36
CA LYS A 132 -3.33 9.22 -10.81
C LYS A 132 -3.84 8.03 -11.59
N TRP A 133 -3.50 6.81 -11.17
CA TRP A 133 -3.84 5.61 -11.92
C TRP A 133 -5.33 5.33 -11.88
N VAL A 134 -6.00 5.58 -10.75
CA VAL A 134 -7.46 5.49 -10.66
C VAL A 134 -8.10 6.47 -11.65
N HIS A 135 -7.62 7.70 -11.62
CA HIS A 135 -8.14 8.81 -12.39
C HIS A 135 -7.93 8.64 -13.90
N LEU A 136 -6.75 8.18 -14.33
CA LEU A 136 -6.48 7.86 -15.73
C LEU A 136 -7.26 6.63 -16.21
N ASN A 137 -7.41 5.57 -15.41
CA ASN A 137 -8.07 4.35 -15.88
C ASN A 137 -9.60 4.43 -15.83
N TRP A 138 -10.17 5.18 -14.88
CA TRP A 138 -11.61 5.15 -14.64
C TRP A 138 -12.27 6.53 -14.41
N GLY A 139 -11.54 7.63 -14.63
CA GLY A 139 -12.10 8.98 -14.64
C GLY A 139 -12.43 9.55 -13.26
N ASP A 140 -13.11 10.70 -13.27
CA ASP A 140 -13.43 11.51 -12.08
C ASP A 140 -14.36 10.74 -11.11
N ASP A 141 -15.40 10.08 -11.63
CA ASP A 141 -16.38 9.35 -10.82
C ASP A 141 -15.71 8.27 -9.95
N SER A 142 -14.76 7.53 -10.52
CA SER A 142 -14.05 6.48 -9.80
C SER A 142 -13.08 7.04 -8.76
N LEU A 143 -12.55 8.24 -8.98
CA LEU A 143 -11.77 8.93 -7.97
C LEU A 143 -12.65 9.40 -6.81
N ILE A 144 -13.87 9.87 -7.09
CA ILE A 144 -14.85 10.20 -6.05
C ILE A 144 -15.24 8.93 -5.28
N THR A 145 -15.50 7.81 -5.97
CA THR A 145 -15.76 6.52 -5.34
C THR A 145 -14.61 6.07 -4.43
N LEU A 146 -13.35 6.23 -4.88
CA LEU A 146 -12.18 5.95 -4.04
C LEU A 146 -12.23 6.74 -2.73
N PHE A 147 -12.49 8.04 -2.79
CA PHE A 147 -12.56 8.90 -1.59
C PHE A 147 -13.74 8.52 -0.69
N SER A 148 -14.91 8.24 -1.28
CA SER A 148 -16.10 7.80 -0.54
C SER A 148 -15.88 6.47 0.19
N GLU A 149 -15.24 5.49 -0.45
CA GLU A 149 -14.92 4.21 0.18
C GLU A 149 -13.88 4.36 1.29
N ILE A 150 -12.85 5.18 1.08
CA ILE A 150 -11.88 5.52 2.13
C ILE A 150 -12.58 6.12 3.34
N TRP A 151 -13.51 7.07 3.13
CA TRP A 151 -14.30 7.66 4.21
C TRP A 151 -15.17 6.63 4.94
N ARG A 152 -15.86 5.76 4.20
CA ARG A 152 -16.70 4.69 4.76
C ARG A 152 -15.90 3.76 5.68
N LEU A 153 -14.66 3.47 5.30
CA LEU A 153 -13.77 2.55 6.00
C LEU A 153 -13.04 3.17 7.19
N PHE A 154 -13.17 4.47 7.48
CA PHE A 154 -12.46 5.10 8.60
C PHE A 154 -13.11 4.89 9.96
N ASN A 155 -12.33 4.58 10.99
CA ASN A 155 -12.72 4.85 12.37
C ASN A 155 -12.88 6.36 12.62
N PRO A 156 -13.66 6.77 13.64
CA PRO A 156 -13.58 8.13 14.17
C PRO A 156 -12.12 8.51 14.44
N ASP A 157 -11.76 9.76 14.10
CA ASP A 157 -10.39 10.29 14.22
C ASP A 157 -9.32 9.58 13.37
N GLY A 158 -9.75 8.83 12.35
CA GLY A 158 -8.85 8.16 11.41
C GLY A 158 -7.96 9.11 10.61
N ILE A 159 -6.79 8.62 10.21
CA ILE A 159 -5.78 9.38 9.47
C ILE A 159 -5.74 8.91 8.02
N PHE A 160 -5.95 9.83 7.09
CA PHE A 160 -5.72 9.59 5.67
C PHE A 160 -4.35 10.12 5.23
N VAL A 161 -3.48 9.23 4.77
CA VAL A 161 -2.17 9.59 4.22
C VAL A 161 -2.19 9.40 2.71
N MET A 162 -2.21 10.52 1.98
CA MET A 162 -2.29 10.54 0.53
C MET A 162 -1.05 11.17 -0.09
N GLU A 163 -0.41 10.47 -1.04
CA GLU A 163 0.66 11.02 -1.87
C GLU A 163 0.13 11.28 -3.28
N LEU A 164 -0.01 12.56 -3.62
CA LEU A 164 -0.45 12.99 -4.94
C LEU A 164 0.72 13.02 -5.93
N GLN A 165 0.46 12.55 -7.15
CA GLN A 165 1.40 12.70 -8.25
C GLN A 165 1.13 14.01 -9.00
N PRO A 166 2.17 14.76 -9.39
CA PRO A 166 1.99 16.03 -10.08
C PRO A 166 1.34 15.82 -11.44
N TRP A 167 0.66 16.85 -11.97
CA TRP A 167 0.00 16.78 -13.28
C TRP A 167 0.95 16.40 -14.41
N LYS A 168 2.23 16.77 -14.32
CA LYS A 168 3.24 16.34 -15.29
C LYS A 168 3.35 14.81 -15.41
N SER A 169 3.14 14.09 -14.31
CA SER A 169 3.07 12.62 -14.31
C SER A 169 1.86 12.11 -15.08
N TYR A 170 0.71 12.80 -15.02
CA TYR A 170 -0.47 12.47 -15.83
C TYR A 170 -0.18 12.64 -17.32
N GLU A 171 0.39 13.80 -17.71
CA GLU A 171 0.77 14.08 -19.11
C GLU A 171 1.66 13.00 -19.70
N ASN A 172 2.65 12.54 -18.92
CA ASN A 172 3.61 11.53 -19.36
C ASN A 172 2.99 10.13 -19.48
N ASN A 173 1.95 9.83 -18.70
CA ASN A 173 1.35 8.50 -18.63
C ASN A 173 -0.04 8.39 -19.31
N ARG A 174 -0.58 9.49 -19.85
CA ARG A 174 -1.91 9.51 -20.47
C ARG A 174 -2.06 8.65 -21.72
N CYS A 175 -0.98 8.20 -22.34
CA CYS A 175 -1.01 7.41 -23.57
C CYS A 175 -0.65 5.93 -23.35
N VAL A 176 -0.65 5.45 -22.10
CA VAL A 176 -0.34 4.05 -21.79
C VAL A 176 -1.40 3.09 -22.35
N SER A 177 -2.63 3.56 -22.52
CA SER A 177 -3.73 2.84 -23.20
C SER A 177 -4.72 3.80 -23.84
N GLU A 178 -5.58 3.30 -24.74
CA GLU A 178 -6.67 4.11 -25.32
C GLU A 178 -7.61 4.66 -24.23
N THR A 179 -7.95 3.84 -23.23
CA THR A 179 -8.76 4.24 -22.07
C THR A 179 -8.12 5.41 -21.32
N THR A 180 -6.83 5.32 -20.99
CA THR A 180 -6.13 6.41 -20.28
C THR A 180 -6.07 7.69 -21.12
N ALA A 181 -5.94 7.57 -22.45
CA ALA A 181 -5.90 8.72 -23.35
C ALA A 181 -7.27 9.39 -23.49
N MET A 182 -8.34 8.60 -23.51
CA MET A 182 -9.71 9.10 -23.53
C MET A 182 -10.06 9.78 -22.21
N ASN A 183 -9.85 9.11 -21.08
CA ASN A 183 -10.16 9.66 -19.77
C ASN A 183 -9.36 10.91 -19.46
N TYR A 184 -8.05 10.95 -19.76
CA TYR A 184 -7.23 12.14 -19.53
C TYR A 184 -7.82 13.41 -20.18
N ARG A 185 -8.39 13.30 -21.39
CA ARG A 185 -9.04 14.43 -22.08
C ARG A 185 -10.32 14.89 -21.38
N ASN A 186 -10.97 14.00 -20.65
CA ASN A 186 -12.25 14.23 -19.99
C ASN A 186 -12.10 14.54 -18.49
N ILE A 187 -10.90 14.46 -17.91
CA ILE A 187 -10.68 14.82 -16.50
C ILE A 187 -11.03 16.29 -16.29
N VAL A 188 -12.03 16.53 -15.44
CA VAL A 188 -12.43 17.85 -14.96
C VAL A 188 -11.84 18.08 -13.56
N LEU A 189 -11.87 17.06 -12.71
CA LEU A 189 -11.45 17.18 -11.32
C LEU A 189 -9.94 17.26 -11.18
N ARG A 190 -9.38 18.46 -11.01
CA ARG A 190 -7.94 18.67 -10.82
C ARG A 190 -7.48 18.47 -9.37
N LEU A 191 -6.17 18.31 -9.18
CA LEU A 191 -5.53 18.00 -7.89
C LEU A 191 -5.89 19.04 -6.81
N GLU A 192 -6.02 20.31 -7.17
CA GLU A 192 -6.40 21.40 -6.26
C GLU A 192 -7.78 21.22 -5.62
N TYR A 193 -8.67 20.43 -6.21
CA TYR A 193 -9.99 20.15 -5.67
C TYR A 193 -10.04 18.95 -4.73
N PHE A 194 -9.00 18.12 -4.68
CA PHE A 194 -9.05 16.85 -3.94
C PHE A 194 -9.19 17.09 -2.44
N GLN A 195 -8.43 18.05 -1.89
CA GLN A 195 -8.55 18.43 -0.50
C GLN A 195 -9.94 18.97 -0.17
N LYS A 196 -10.55 19.75 -1.09
CA LYS A 196 -11.91 20.25 -0.90
C LYS A 196 -12.90 19.10 -0.81
N ILE A 197 -12.84 18.14 -1.73
CA ILE A 197 -13.74 16.98 -1.75
C ILE A 197 -13.59 16.13 -0.49
N LEU A 198 -12.36 15.86 -0.06
CA LEU A 198 -12.10 15.06 1.14
C LEU A 198 -12.57 15.72 2.44
N LEU A 199 -12.76 17.03 2.44
CA LEU A 199 -13.21 17.81 3.59
C LEU A 199 -14.69 18.23 3.50
N ASP A 200 -15.32 18.05 2.33
CA ASP A 200 -16.73 18.31 2.13
C ASP A 200 -17.51 17.14 2.74
N LYS A 201 -18.26 17.42 3.81
CA LYS A 201 -19.00 16.42 4.60
C LYS A 201 -20.40 16.18 4.05
#